data_AF-A0A0E3K493-F1
#
_entry.id   AF-A0A0E3K493-F1
#
_cell.length_a   1.000
_cell.length_b   1.000
_cell.length_c   1.000
_cell.angle_alpha   90.00
_cell.angle_beta   90.00
_cell.angle_gamma   90.00
#
_symmetry.space_group_name_H-M   'P 1'
#
loop_
_entity.id
_entity.type
_entity.pdbx_description
1 polymer ?
#
loop_
_entity_poly.entity_id
_entity_poly.type
_entity_poly.pdbx_seq_one_letter_code
_entity_poly.pdbx_strand_id
1 'polypeptide(L)' 'MKVGDIVQIQDENEWKGLYGVVEYVTVGISHIFCVQNPCYLYVAKKDNNIKVIK' A
#
# COMPACT_ATOMS: atom_id res chain seq x y z
N MET A 1 6.90 6.20 2.39
CA MET A 1 5.60 5.74 2.90
C MET A 1 5.56 5.98 4.40
N LYS A 2 4.63 6.81 4.83
CA LYS A 2 4.30 7.10 6.22
C LYS A 2 2.81 6.81 6.43
N VAL A 3 2.41 6.63 7.68
CA VAL A 3 0.99 6.46 8.02
C VAL A 3 0.20 7.66 7.51
N GLY A 4 -0.90 7.38 6.81
CA GLY A 4 -1.76 8.36 6.16
C GLY A 4 -1.43 8.68 4.69
N ASP A 5 -0.27 8.25 4.17
CA ASP A 5 0.06 8.44 2.76
C ASP A 5 -0.97 7.72 1.87
N ILE A 6 -1.38 8.37 0.79
CA ILE A 6 -2.20 7.75 -0.26
C ILE A 6 -1.25 7.17 -1.30
N VAL A 7 -1.45 5.89 -1.62
CA VAL A 7 -0.55 5.14 -2.50
C VAL A 7 -1.31 4.40 -3.60
N GLN A 8 -0.62 4.16 -4.71
CA GLN A 8 -1.05 3.24 -5.76
C GLN A 8 -0.05 2.09 -5.87
N ILE A 9 -0.56 0.87 -5.88
CA ILE A 9 0.24 -0.34 -5.99
C ILE A 9 0.61 -0.56 -7.47
N GLN A 10 1.89 -0.68 -7.77
CA GLN A 10 2.43 -0.87 -9.14
C GLN A 10 3.09 -2.23 -9.33
N ASP A 11 3.03 -3.10 -8.32
CA ASP A 11 3.50 -4.48 -8.40
C ASP A 11 2.77 -5.26 -9.49
N GLU A 12 3.47 -6.21 -10.12
CA GLU A 12 2.91 -7.08 -11.15
C GLU A 12 2.14 -8.26 -10.55
N ASN A 13 1.07 -7.96 -9.82
CA ASN A 13 0.17 -8.94 -9.24
C ASN A 13 -1.29 -8.46 -9.28
N GLU A 14 -2.19 -9.20 -8.64
CA GLU A 14 -3.63 -8.90 -8.53
C GLU A 14 -3.96 -7.53 -7.92
N TRP A 15 -3.00 -6.88 -7.26
CA TRP A 15 -3.14 -5.56 -6.66
C TRP A 15 -2.73 -4.41 -7.58
N LYS A 16 -2.19 -4.72 -8.78
CA LYS A 16 -1.70 -3.70 -9.73
C LYS A 16 -2.79 -2.67 -10.04
N GLY A 17 -2.47 -1.40 -9.83
CA GLY A 17 -3.34 -0.27 -10.10
C GLY A 17 -4.33 0.06 -8.98
N LEU A 18 -4.45 -0.78 -7.94
CA LEU A 18 -5.31 -0.50 -6.79
C LEU A 18 -4.72 0.63 -5.94
N TYR A 19 -5.61 1.32 -5.23
CA TYR A 19 -5.28 2.44 -4.38
C TYR A 19 -5.50 2.08 -2.91
N GLY A 20 -4.66 2.64 -2.06
CA GLY A 20 -4.81 2.43 -0.64
C GLY A 20 -4.21 3.55 0.20
N VAL A 21 -4.46 3.45 1.50
CA VAL A 21 -3.91 4.35 2.51
C VAL A 21 -2.99 3.54 3.40
N VAL A 22 -1.81 4.06 3.69
CA VAL A 22 -0.92 3.42 4.67
C VAL A 22 -1.55 3.54 6.05
N GLU A 23 -2.06 2.43 6.58
CA GLU A 23 -2.77 2.40 7.85
C GLU A 23 -1.80 2.39 9.04
N TYR A 24 -0.76 1.55 8.97
CA TYR A 24 0.30 1.50 9.96
C TYR A 24 1.62 0.99 9.37
N VAL A 25 2.72 1.27 10.07
CA VAL A 25 4.07 0.84 9.66
C VAL A 25 4.74 0.12 10.83
N THR A 26 5.22 -1.09 10.58
CA THR A 26 5.89 -1.93 11.59
C THR A 26 7.22 -2.42 11.04
N VAL A 27 8.34 -2.04 11.68
CA VAL A 27 9.70 -2.47 11.30
C VAL A 27 9.99 -2.28 9.80
N GLY A 28 9.61 -1.11 9.25
CA GLY A 28 9.82 -0.78 7.83
C GLY A 28 8.86 -1.46 6.86
N ILE A 29 7.88 -2.22 7.35
CA ILE A 29 6.80 -2.82 6.56
C ILE A 29 5.56 -1.94 6.66
N SER A 30 5.06 -1.46 5.52
CA SER A 30 3.85 -0.65 5.44
C SER A 30 2.65 -1.55 5.18
N HIS A 31 1.60 -1.42 5.99
CA HIS A 31 0.33 -2.12 5.78
C HIS A 31 -0.65 -1.11 5.17
N ILE A 32 -1.09 -1.41 3.94
CA ILE A 32 -1.88 -0.51 3.12
C ILE A 32 -3.32 -1.02 3.09
N PHE A 33 -4.24 -0.25 3.66
CA PHE A 33 -5.67 -0.49 3.54
C PHE A 33 -6.13 -0.15 2.13
N CYS A 34 -6.64 -1.16 1.42
CA CYS A 34 -7.11 -0.98 0.05
C CYS A 34 -8.56 -0.51 0.03
N VAL A 35 -8.82 0.60 -0.64
CA VAL A 35 -10.15 1.21 -0.67
C VAL A 35 -11.10 0.40 -1.56
N GLN A 36 -10.58 -0.20 -2.63
CA GLN A 36 -11.35 -1.02 -3.57
C GLN A 36 -11.66 -2.42 -3.03
N ASN A 37 -10.79 -2.97 -2.18
CA ASN A 37 -10.96 -4.27 -1.54
C ASN A 37 -11.01 -4.08 -0.02
N PRO A 38 -12.15 -3.61 0.52
CA PRO A 38 -12.29 -3.36 1.94
C PRO A 38 -12.04 -4.64 2.75
N CYS A 39 -11.49 -4.49 3.95
CA CYS A 39 -11.04 -5.57 4.84
C CYS A 39 -9.70 -6.25 4.48
N TYR A 40 -9.04 -5.86 3.39
CA TYR A 40 -7.72 -6.38 3.08
C TYR A 40 -6.61 -5.34 3.25
N LEU A 41 -5.47 -5.83 3.74
CA LEU A 41 -4.23 -5.06 3.88
C LEU A 41 -3.19 -5.61 2.91
N TYR A 42 -2.72 -4.74 2.02
CA TYR A 42 -1.57 -5.04 1.20
C TYR A 42 -0.28 -4.75 1.99
N VAL A 43 0.61 -5.74 2.06
CA VAL A 43 1.86 -5.67 2.83
C VAL A 43 3.01 -5.23 1.93
N ALA A 44 3.43 -3.97 2.06
CA ALA A 44 4.53 -3.41 1.29
C ALA A 44 5.85 -3.40 2.08
N LYS A 45 6.87 -4.00 1.50
CA LYS A 45 8.28 -3.93 1.89
C LYS A 45 9.02 -2.96 0.96
N LYS A 46 10.31 -2.74 1.26
CA LYS A 46 11.20 -1.86 0.48
C LYS A 46 11.29 -2.24 -1.00
N ASP A 47 11.12 -3.51 -1.33
CA ASP A 47 11.26 -4.05 -2.69
C ASP A 47 9.98 -3.98 -3.52
N ASN A 48 8.83 -3.65 -2.90
CA ASN A 48 7.57 -3.49 -3.60
C ASN A 48 7.53 -2.15 -4.35
N ASN A 49 6.96 -2.18 -5.54
CA ASN A 49 6.79 -1.01 -6.39
C ASN A 49 5.50 -0.27 -5.99
N ILE A 50 5.65 0.74 -5.13
CA ILE A 50 4.54 1.53 -4.60
C ILE A 50 4.75 3.00 -4.94
N LYS A 51 3.76 3.60 -5.62
CA LYS A 51 3.77 5.02 -5.94
C LYS A 51 3.01 5.80 -4.88
N VAL A 52 3.71 6.65 -4.12
CA VAL A 52 3.07 7.62 -3.22
C VAL A 52 2.48 8.76 -4.06
N ILE A 53 1.21 9.08 -3.79
CA ILE A 53 0.45 10.13 -4.50
C ILE A 53 0.41 11.41 -3.65
N LYS A 54 0.19 11.26 -2.34
CA LYS A 54 0.05 12.37 -1.40
C LYS A 54 0.53 11.96 -0.02
#